data_AF-A0A381IB68-F1
#
_entry.id   AF-A0A381IB68-F1
#
_cell.length_a   1.000
_cell.length_b   1.000
_cell.length_c   1.000
_cell.angle_alpha   90.00
_cell.angle_beta   90.00
_cell.angle_gamma   90.00
#
_symmetry.space_group_name_H-M   'P 1'
#
loop_
_entity.id
_entity.type
_entity.pdbx_description
1 polymer ?
#
loop_
_entity_poly.entity_id
_entity_poly.type
_entity_poly.pdbx_seq_one_letter_code
_entity_poly.pdbx_strand_id
1 'polypeptide(L)' 'MKQNKYDDDRFFNKYSKMERSTNGLAGAGRMACFKKNVT' A
#
# COMPACT_ATOMS: atom_id res chain seq x y z
N MET A 1 -2.96 -0.68 24.27
CA MET A 1 -2.82 -0.92 22.82
C MET A 1 -2.97 0.41 22.10
N LYS A 2 -2.04 0.78 21.21
CA LYS A 2 -2.18 2.01 20.41
C LYS A 2 -3.21 1.71 19.30
N GLN A 3 -4.25 2.55 19.19
CA GLN A 3 -5.24 2.42 18.12
C GLN A 3 -4.54 2.45 16.76
N ASN A 4 -4.87 1.50 15.88
CA ASN A 4 -4.33 1.50 14.54
C ASN A 4 -5.01 2.61 13.73
N LYS A 5 -4.27 3.25 12.83
CA LYS A 5 -4.81 4.30 11.97
C LYS A 5 -5.90 3.79 11.01
N TYR A 6 -5.91 2.48 10.75
CA TYR A 6 -6.91 1.83 9.91
C TYR A 6 -8.23 1.51 10.63
N ASP A 7 -8.31 1.70 11.94
CA ASP A 7 -9.55 1.50 12.71
C ASP A 7 -10.50 2.71 12.58
N ASP A 8 -10.03 3.82 12.01
CA ASP A 8 -10.86 4.96 11.62
C ASP A 8 -11.52 4.66 10.27
N ASP A 9 -12.83 4.40 10.29
CA ASP A 9 -13.64 4.12 9.10
C ASP A 9 -13.51 5.19 8.01
N ARG A 10 -13.34 6.47 8.37
CA ARG A 10 -13.21 7.55 7.37
C ARG A 10 -11.88 7.44 6.65
N PHE A 11 -10.82 7.15 7.40
CA PHE A 11 -9.49 6.93 6.85
C PHE A 11 -9.47 5.67 5.98
N PHE A 12 -10.00 4.56 6.50
CA PHE A 12 -10.05 3.28 5.80
C PHE A 12 -10.87 3.35 4.51
N ASN A 13 -12.03 4.00 4.53
CA ASN A 13 -12.88 4.17 3.34
C ASN A 13 -12.23 5.00 2.23
N LYS A 14 -11.34 5.94 2.59
CA LYS A 14 -10.57 6.70 1.60
C LYS A 14 -9.37 5.89 1.10
N TYR A 15 -8.66 5.22 2.01
CA TYR A 15 -7.48 4.44 1.68
C TYR A 15 -7.79 3.21 0.83
N SER A 16 -8.91 2.52 1.11
CA SER A 16 -9.36 1.33 0.37
C SER A 16 -9.60 1.56 -1.12
N LYS A 17 -9.80 2.82 -1.54
CA LYS A 17 -10.01 3.21 -2.93
C LYS A 17 -8.73 3.59 -3.67
N MET A 18 -7.59 3.63 -2.99
CA MET A 18 -6.31 3.97 -3.64
C MET A 18 -5.88 2.82 -4.57
N GLU A 19 -5.27 3.16 -5.71
CA GLU A 19 -4.66 2.23 -6.68
C GLU A 19 -3.83 1.13 -5.99
N ARG A 20 -3.02 1.53 -5.00
CA ARG A 20 -2.17 0.59 -4.24
C ARG A 20 -2.94 -0.36 -3.34
N SER A 21 -4.12 0.04 -2.87
CA SER A 21 -5.01 -0.81 -2.05
C SER A 21 -5.87 -1.73 -2.90
N THR A 22 -6.22 -1.31 -4.12
CA THR A 22 -7.11 -2.04 -5.03
C THR A 22 -6.33 -3.01 -5.92
N ASN A 23 -5.20 -2.57 -6.47
CA ASN A 23 -4.38 -3.34 -7.39
C ASN A 23 -3.18 -4.02 -6.70
N GLY A 24 -3.07 -3.89 -5.36
CA GLY A 24 -2.01 -4.50 -4.56
C GLY A 24 -0.60 -4.19 -5.08
N LEU A 25 0.19 -5.23 -5.32
CA LEU A 25 1.56 -5.10 -5.83
C LEU A 25 1.60 -4.47 -7.23
N ALA A 26 0.58 -4.68 -8.06
CA ALA A 26 0.49 -4.08 -9.39
C ALA A 26 0.19 -2.57 -9.33
N GLY A 27 -0.56 -2.14 -8.31
CA GLY A 27 -0.83 -0.72 -8.01
C GLY A 27 0.29 0.01 -7.27
N ALA A 28 1.37 -0.70 -6.91
CA ALA A 28 2.54 -0.09 -6.27
C ALA A 28 3.41 0.73 -7.24
N GLY A 29 3.04 0.78 -8.53
CA GLY A 29 3.84 1.36 -9.61
C GLY A 29 4.84 0.35 -10.19
N ARG A 30 5.65 0.78 -11.16
CA ARG A 30 6.72 -0.07 -11.71
C ARG A 30 7.69 -0.46 -10.60
N MET A 31 7.62 -1.72 -10.17
CA MET A 31 8.59 -2.33 -9.28
C MET A 31 9.90 -2.65 -10.04
N ALA A 32 10.41 -1.70 -10.82
CA ALA A 32 11.54 -1.89 -11.72
C ALA A 32 12.91 -1.86 -11.01
N CYS A 33 12.98 -1.49 -9.72
CA CYS A 33 14.26 -1.15 -9.10
C CYS A 33 14.67 -1.98 -7.88
N PHE A 34 14.01 -3.08 -7.53
CA PHE A 34 14.64 -4.05 -6.63
C PHE A 34 15.42 -5.09 -7.44
N LYS A 35 16.32 -4.62 -8.30
CA LYS A 35 17.47 -5.44 -8.69
C LYS A 35 18.33 -5.56 -7.45
N LYS A 36 18.26 -6.71 -6.79
CA LYS A 36 19.31 -7.14 -5.88
C LYS A 36 20.59 -7.17 -6.71
N ASN A 37 21.41 -6.13 -6.61
CA ASN A 37 22.81 -6.20 -7.01
C ASN A 37 23.49 -7.15 -6.02
N VAL A 38 23.37 -8.46 -6.26
CA VAL A 38 24.26 -9.46 -5.68
C VAL A 38 25.41 -9.56 -6.68
N THR A 39 26.49 -8.86 -6.35
CA THR A 39 27.84 -9.08 -6.88
C THR A 39 28.68 -9.55 -5.73
#